data_AF-A0A6F9BPG1-F1
#
_entry.id   AF-A0A6F9BPG1-F1
#
_cell.length_a   1.000
_cell.length_b   1.000
_cell.length_c   1.000
_cell.angle_alpha   90.00
_cell.angle_beta   90.00
_cell.angle_gamma   90.00
#
_symmetry.space_group_name_H-M   'P 1'
#
loop_
_entity.id
_entity.type
_entity.pdbx_description
1 polymer ?
#
loop_
_entity_poly.entity_id
_entity_poly.type
_entity_poly.pdbx_seq_one_letter_code
_entity_poly.pdbx_strand_id
1 'polypeptide(L)'
;EMVDWFNAIRAARFHYLQVAFPGASDEELVPKLTRSFMKEGFMEKTGPKHTEGFKKRWFTMDDRRLMYFKDPLDAYARGEVFIGSKENSYTVLSGLPPSTQGYHWNHGITIVTPDRKFLFACETEAEQKDWIAAFQRVINRPMRPQEYAGKSGG
;
A
#
# COMPACT_ATOMS: atom_id res chain seq x y z
N GLU A 1 17.84 -25.70 -2.82
CA GLU A 1 18.29 -24.86 -1.69
C GLU A 1 17.39 -23.64 -1.45
N MET A 2 17.31 -22.60 -2.30
CA MET A 2 16.39 -21.46 -2.07
C MET A 2 14.90 -21.79 -2.33
N VAL A 3 14.62 -22.54 -3.41
CA VAL A 3 13.23 -22.90 -3.80
C VAL A 3 12.59 -23.82 -2.76
N ASP A 4 13.36 -24.73 -2.15
CA ASP A 4 12.88 -25.62 -1.10
C ASP A 4 12.49 -24.84 0.16
N TRP A 5 13.34 -23.89 0.57
CA TRP A 5 13.03 -22.98 1.68
C TRP A 5 11.78 -22.14 1.40
N PHE A 6 11.64 -21.61 0.18
CA PHE A 6 10.46 -20.86 -0.22
C PHE A 6 9.19 -21.71 -0.15
N ASN A 7 9.24 -22.95 -0.66
CA ASN A 7 8.12 -23.89 -0.60
C ASN A 7 7.81 -24.35 0.83
N ALA A 8 8.82 -24.52 1.68
CA ALA A 8 8.63 -24.85 3.10
C ALA A 8 7.90 -23.72 3.84
N ILE A 9 8.26 -22.46 3.61
CA ILE A 9 7.55 -21.30 4.17
C ILE A 9 6.10 -21.24 3.67
N ARG A 10 5.87 -21.48 2.37
CA ARG A 10 4.53 -21.55 1.79
C ARG A 10 3.69 -22.65 2.43
N ALA A 11 4.24 -23.84 2.62
CA ALA A 11 3.55 -24.97 3.25
C ALA A 11 3.18 -24.67 4.72
N ALA A 12 4.12 -24.10 5.49
CA ALA A 12 3.84 -23.69 6.87
C ALA A 12 2.72 -22.64 6.94
N ARG A 13 2.74 -21.65 6.03
CA ARG A 13 1.69 -20.63 5.95
C ARG A 13 0.34 -21.20 5.50
N PHE A 14 0.33 -22.17 4.60
CA PHE A 14 -0.88 -22.83 4.14
C PHE A 14 -1.57 -23.56 5.29
N HIS A 15 -0.81 -24.34 6.05
CA HIS A 15 -1.35 -25.04 7.22
C HIS A 15 -1.90 -24.06 8.27
N TYR A 16 -1.17 -22.98 8.56
CA TYR A 16 -1.66 -21.92 9.44
C TYR A 16 -2.99 -21.34 8.98
N LEU A 17 -3.14 -21.05 7.68
CA LEU A 17 -4.38 -20.50 7.12
C LEU A 17 -5.55 -21.48 7.17
N GLN A 18 -5.33 -22.77 6.93
CA GLN A 18 -6.38 -23.79 7.05
C GLN A 18 -6.93 -23.86 8.48
N VAL A 19 -6.04 -23.75 9.49
CA VAL A 19 -6.46 -23.72 10.91
C VAL A 19 -7.17 -22.41 11.27
N ALA A 20 -6.67 -21.27 10.79
CA ALA A 20 -7.25 -19.96 11.09
C ALA A 20 -8.58 -19.70 10.36
N PHE A 21 -8.81 -20.37 9.22
CA PHE A 21 -9.98 -20.19 8.36
C PHE A 21 -10.56 -21.56 7.95
N PRO A 22 -11.17 -22.31 8.87
CA PRO A 22 -11.58 -23.71 8.63
C PRO A 22 -12.69 -23.88 7.57
N GLY A 23 -13.36 -22.79 7.16
CA GLY A 23 -14.37 -22.80 6.11
C GLY A 23 -13.87 -22.31 4.74
N ALA A 24 -12.61 -21.91 4.60
CA ALA A 24 -12.04 -21.45 3.33
C ALA A 24 -11.53 -22.64 2.50
N SER A 25 -11.77 -22.62 1.19
CA SER A 25 -11.24 -23.66 0.30
C SER A 25 -9.75 -23.48 0.02
N ASP A 26 -9.07 -24.54 -0.40
CA ASP A 26 -7.65 -24.49 -0.74
C ASP A 26 -7.38 -23.44 -1.85
N GLU A 27 -8.28 -23.32 -2.83
CA GLU A 27 -8.20 -22.30 -3.90
C GLU A 27 -8.26 -20.87 -3.36
N GLU A 28 -8.99 -20.64 -2.26
CA GLU A 28 -9.05 -19.33 -1.59
C GLU A 28 -7.81 -19.03 -0.73
N LEU A 29 -7.06 -20.06 -0.35
CA LEU A 29 -5.88 -19.97 0.52
C LEU A 29 -4.57 -19.89 -0.28
N VAL A 30 -4.45 -20.61 -1.39
CA VAL A 30 -3.23 -20.66 -2.22
C VAL A 30 -2.70 -19.27 -2.65
N PRO A 31 -3.55 -18.31 -3.06
CA PRO A 31 -3.09 -16.96 -3.40
C PRO A 31 -2.50 -16.18 -2.21
N LYS A 32 -2.77 -16.59 -0.96
CA LYS A 32 -2.31 -15.93 0.27
C LYS A 32 -0.98 -16.48 0.78
N LEU A 33 -0.44 -17.53 0.16
CA LEU A 33 0.80 -18.18 0.59
C LEU A 33 2.04 -17.34 0.35
N THR A 34 1.99 -16.52 -0.68
CA THR A 34 3.06 -15.59 -1.05
C THR A 34 2.49 -14.19 -1.13
N ARG A 35 3.26 -13.22 -0.64
CA ARG A 35 2.94 -11.81 -0.81
C ARG A 35 3.79 -11.27 -1.94
N SER A 36 3.19 -11.09 -3.11
CA SER A 36 3.73 -10.18 -4.11
C SER A 36 3.18 -8.78 -3.84
N PHE A 37 4.02 -7.77 -3.96
CA PHE A 37 3.55 -6.39 -3.89
C PHE A 37 2.70 -6.11 -5.14
N MET A 38 1.57 -5.43 -4.95
CA MET A 38 0.69 -5.07 -6.07
C MET A 38 1.32 -3.99 -6.95
N LYS A 39 2.13 -3.12 -6.33
CA LYS A 39 2.99 -2.15 -7.00
C LYS A 39 4.10 -1.74 -6.05
N GLU A 40 5.26 -1.48 -6.62
CA GLU A 40 6.40 -0.87 -5.95
C GLU A 40 7.06 0.16 -6.86
N GLY A 41 7.79 1.11 -6.28
CA GLY A 41 8.37 2.21 -7.05
C GLY A 41 8.66 3.43 -6.19
N PHE A 42 9.42 4.37 -6.75
CA PHE A 42 9.67 5.64 -6.08
C PHE A 42 8.47 6.58 -6.25
N MET A 43 8.17 7.33 -5.19
CA MET A 43 7.35 8.53 -5.21
C MET A 43 7.97 9.56 -4.26
N GLU A 44 7.70 10.84 -4.48
CA GLU A 44 7.92 11.86 -3.47
C GLU A 44 6.75 11.92 -2.50
N LYS A 45 7.01 12.25 -1.23
CA LYS A 45 5.97 12.52 -0.23
C LYS A 45 6.33 13.69 0.69
N THR A 46 5.34 14.40 1.20
CA THR A 46 5.51 15.40 2.27
C THR A 46 5.11 14.81 3.65
N GLY A 47 5.33 15.60 4.71
CA GLY A 47 4.88 15.31 6.07
C GLY A 47 3.39 15.60 6.29
N PRO A 48 2.87 15.33 7.49
CA PRO A 48 1.44 15.44 7.78
C PRO A 48 0.90 16.87 7.73
N LYS A 49 1.76 17.89 7.90
CA LYS A 49 1.37 19.30 7.84
C LYS A 49 1.34 19.85 6.42
N HIS A 50 1.86 19.08 5.44
CA HIS A 50 2.01 19.47 4.03
C HIS A 50 2.87 20.71 3.79
N THR A 51 3.58 21.18 4.82
CA THR A 51 4.53 22.30 4.75
C THR A 51 5.97 21.81 4.71
N GLU A 52 6.22 20.55 5.07
CA GLU A 52 7.53 19.95 4.94
C GLU A 52 7.86 19.71 3.46
N GLY A 53 9.13 19.90 3.08
CA GLY A 53 9.60 19.59 1.73
C GLY A 53 9.35 18.13 1.36
N PHE A 54 9.06 17.89 0.09
CA PHE A 54 8.85 16.53 -0.42
C PHE A 54 10.16 15.73 -0.36
N LYS A 55 10.05 14.43 -0.07
CA LYS A 55 11.18 13.51 -0.01
C LYS A 55 10.88 12.28 -0.87
N LYS A 56 11.79 11.93 -1.77
CA LYS A 56 11.78 10.67 -2.52
C LYS A 56 11.88 9.48 -1.56
N ARG A 57 10.97 8.52 -1.70
CA ARG A 57 10.90 7.28 -0.91
C ARG A 57 10.53 6.12 -1.81
N TRP A 58 11.05 4.93 -1.50
CA TRP A 58 10.61 3.69 -2.13
C TRP A 58 9.30 3.26 -1.48
N PHE A 59 8.26 3.05 -2.28
CA PHE A 59 6.96 2.59 -1.79
C PHE A 59 6.71 1.14 -2.20
N THR A 60 6.08 0.37 -1.32
CA THR A 60 5.56 -0.96 -1.62
C THR A 60 4.11 -1.04 -1.16
N MET A 61 3.25 -1.55 -2.05
CA MET A 61 1.83 -1.77 -1.78
C MET A 61 1.57 -3.26 -1.56
N ASP A 62 1.47 -3.67 -0.29
CA ASP A 62 1.14 -5.04 0.13
C ASP A 62 -0.33 -5.11 0.55
N ASP A 63 -1.20 -5.56 -0.36
CA ASP A 63 -2.64 -5.55 -0.15
C ASP A 63 -3.15 -4.16 0.32
N ARG A 64 -3.67 -4.00 1.55
CA ARG A 64 -4.13 -2.69 2.06
C ARG A 64 -3.04 -1.86 2.74
N ARG A 65 -1.78 -2.31 2.72
CA ARG A 65 -0.68 -1.72 3.46
C ARG A 65 0.30 -1.04 2.51
N LEU A 66 0.26 0.30 2.48
CA LEU A 66 1.24 1.10 1.75
C LEU A 66 2.41 1.44 2.69
N MET A 67 3.56 0.85 2.46
CA MET A 67 4.79 1.11 3.22
C MET A 67 5.72 2.02 2.43
N TYR A 68 6.53 2.82 3.11
CA TYR A 68 7.57 3.61 2.46
C TYR A 68 8.91 3.56 3.20
N PHE A 69 9.99 3.52 2.42
CA PHE A 69 11.36 3.27 2.87
C PHE A 69 12.27 4.39 2.36
N LYS A 70 13.42 4.59 3.03
CA LYS A 70 14.42 5.52 2.50
C LYS A 70 15.04 4.91 1.24
N ASP A 71 15.43 3.64 1.34
CA ASP A 71 16.04 2.85 0.28
C ASP A 71 15.30 1.49 0.10
N PRO A 72 15.25 0.90 -1.11
CA PRO A 72 14.48 -0.34 -1.36
C PRO A 72 14.92 -1.55 -0.54
N LEU A 73 16.19 -1.56 -0.09
CA LEU A 73 16.78 -2.64 0.70
C LEU A 73 16.76 -2.35 2.21
N ASP A 74 16.12 -1.26 2.65
CA ASP A 74 15.97 -0.96 4.07
C ASP A 74 15.19 -2.07 4.78
N ALA A 75 15.72 -2.55 5.92
CA ALA A 75 15.06 -3.57 6.72
C ALA A 75 13.73 -3.10 7.36
N TYR A 76 13.53 -1.79 7.52
CA TYR A 76 12.38 -1.23 8.21
C TYR A 76 11.76 -0.06 7.45
N ALA A 77 10.42 -0.06 7.37
CA ALA A 77 9.67 1.05 6.81
C ALA A 77 9.82 2.30 7.69
N ARG A 78 9.86 3.47 7.04
CA ARG A 78 9.81 4.79 7.72
C ARG A 78 8.40 5.17 8.14
N GLY A 79 7.42 4.46 7.62
CA GLY A 79 6.03 4.55 8.02
C GLY A 79 5.15 3.74 7.08
N GLU A 80 3.88 3.71 7.45
CA GLU A 80 2.86 2.89 6.84
C GLU A 80 1.57 3.68 6.74
N VAL A 81 0.78 3.35 5.72
CA VAL A 81 -0.58 3.86 5.54
C VAL A 81 -1.49 2.69 5.23
N PHE A 82 -2.54 2.54 6.03
CA PHE A 82 -3.64 1.64 5.72
C PHE A 82 -4.55 2.27 4.66
N ILE A 83 -4.82 1.53 3.58
CA ILE A 83 -5.70 1.92 2.48
C ILE A 83 -7.00 1.12 2.58
N GLY A 84 -8.00 1.74 3.21
CA GLY A 84 -9.34 1.18 3.36
C GLY A 84 -10.16 1.23 2.08
N SER A 85 -11.45 0.93 2.19
CA SER A 85 -12.37 0.98 1.05
C SER A 85 -13.10 2.32 0.94
N LYS A 86 -13.75 2.52 -0.20
CA LYS A 86 -14.57 3.71 -0.48
C LYS A 86 -15.67 3.89 0.54
N GLU A 87 -16.29 2.80 1.01
CA GLU A 87 -17.33 2.80 2.05
C GLU A 87 -16.80 3.32 3.40
N ASN A 88 -15.50 3.24 3.61
CA ASN A 88 -14.80 3.77 4.78
C ASN A 88 -14.14 5.13 4.54
N SER A 89 -14.65 5.89 3.56
CA SER A 89 -14.22 7.26 3.23
C SER A 89 -12.77 7.36 2.72
N TYR A 90 -12.26 6.28 2.12
CA TYR A 90 -10.98 6.34 1.39
C TYR A 90 -11.23 6.72 -0.06
N THR A 91 -10.43 7.65 -0.58
CA THR A 91 -10.46 8.01 -2.01
C THR A 91 -9.06 8.31 -2.52
N VAL A 92 -8.85 8.16 -3.82
CA VAL A 92 -7.63 8.56 -4.52
C VAL A 92 -7.97 9.53 -5.64
N LEU A 93 -7.22 10.61 -5.72
CA LEU A 93 -7.39 11.68 -6.71
C LEU A 93 -6.08 11.89 -7.48
N SER A 94 -6.21 12.18 -8.78
CA SER A 94 -5.10 12.68 -9.57
C SER A 94 -4.85 14.15 -9.25
N GLY A 95 -3.59 14.51 -9.01
CA GLY A 95 -3.15 15.85 -8.68
C GLY A 95 -2.93 16.10 -7.18
N LEU A 96 -2.38 17.27 -6.90
CA LEU A 96 -2.16 17.82 -5.56
C LEU A 96 -3.11 18.99 -5.31
N PRO A 97 -3.45 19.31 -4.05
CA PRO A 97 -4.14 20.54 -3.71
C PRO A 97 -3.40 21.78 -4.25
N PRO A 98 -4.09 22.83 -4.74
CA PRO A 98 -3.46 24.00 -5.35
C PRO A 98 -2.43 24.74 -4.47
N SER A 99 -2.56 24.64 -3.14
CA SER A 99 -1.66 25.26 -2.17
C SER A 99 -0.38 24.46 -1.89
N THR A 100 -0.21 23.30 -2.53
CA THR A 100 0.93 22.41 -2.26
C THR A 100 2.18 22.97 -2.90
N GLN A 101 3.29 22.96 -2.15
CA GLN A 101 4.59 23.48 -2.62
C GLN A 101 5.72 22.51 -2.29
N GLY A 102 6.89 22.73 -2.88
CA GLY A 102 8.12 22.00 -2.53
C GLY A 102 8.22 20.57 -3.06
N TYR A 103 7.42 20.21 -4.06
CA TYR A 103 7.57 18.98 -4.86
C TYR A 103 8.43 19.26 -6.09
N HIS A 104 9.21 18.26 -6.52
CA HIS A 104 10.01 18.33 -7.75
C HIS A 104 9.37 17.53 -8.88
N TRP A 105 8.59 16.51 -8.53
CA TRP A 105 7.89 15.64 -9.45
C TRP A 105 6.48 16.16 -9.73
N ASN A 106 6.10 16.25 -11.01
CA ASN A 106 4.92 17.02 -11.42
C ASN A 106 3.61 16.21 -11.48
N HIS A 107 3.67 14.89 -11.29
CA HIS A 107 2.52 14.00 -11.42
C HIS A 107 1.96 13.61 -10.05
N GLY A 108 1.14 14.51 -9.50
CA GLY A 108 0.59 14.41 -8.14
C GLY A 108 -0.42 13.30 -7.90
N ILE A 109 -0.47 12.74 -6.69
CA ILE A 109 -1.52 11.84 -6.23
C ILE A 109 -1.94 12.28 -4.83
N THR A 110 -3.24 12.41 -4.60
CA THR A 110 -3.80 12.68 -3.27
C THR A 110 -4.61 11.48 -2.81
N ILE A 111 -4.19 10.83 -1.72
CA ILE A 111 -5.01 9.84 -1.01
C ILE A 111 -5.70 10.53 0.16
N VAL A 112 -7.02 10.47 0.19
CA VAL A 112 -7.82 10.94 1.32
C VAL A 112 -8.17 9.72 2.17
N THR A 113 -7.85 9.80 3.47
CA THR A 113 -8.30 8.87 4.49
C THR A 113 -9.23 9.61 5.47
N PRO A 114 -9.94 8.91 6.37
CA PRO A 114 -10.73 9.57 7.42
C PRO A 114 -9.92 10.53 8.30
N ASP A 115 -8.65 10.22 8.54
CA ASP A 115 -7.82 10.94 9.51
C ASP A 115 -7.01 12.07 8.86
N ARG A 116 -6.49 11.86 7.64
CA ARG A 116 -5.71 12.88 6.93
C ARG A 116 -5.61 12.64 5.43
N LYS A 117 -5.02 13.61 4.73
CA LYS A 117 -4.61 13.48 3.33
C LYS A 117 -3.12 13.13 3.23
N PHE A 118 -2.80 12.21 2.34
CA PHE A 118 -1.45 11.89 1.94
C PHE A 118 -1.20 12.42 0.54
N LEU A 119 -0.13 13.19 0.40
CA LEU A 119 0.25 13.82 -0.85
C LEU A 119 1.52 13.17 -1.38
N PHE A 120 1.42 12.65 -2.60
CA PHE A 120 2.51 12.02 -3.31
C PHE A 120 2.73 12.69 -4.66
N ALA A 121 3.93 12.54 -5.21
CA ALA A 121 4.20 12.89 -6.60
C ALA A 121 5.02 11.79 -7.27
N CYS A 122 4.75 11.54 -8.54
CA CYS A 122 5.45 10.58 -9.40
C CYS A 122 6.30 11.31 -10.45
N GLU A 123 7.40 10.69 -10.85
CA GLU A 123 8.33 11.26 -11.83
C GLU A 123 7.69 11.35 -13.21
N THR A 124 6.87 10.36 -13.56
CA THR A 124 6.18 10.29 -14.86
C THR A 124 4.67 10.12 -14.73
N GLU A 125 3.93 10.53 -15.76
CA GLU A 125 2.49 10.32 -15.86
C GLU A 125 2.11 8.83 -15.89
N ALA A 126 2.96 8.00 -16.51
CA ALA A 126 2.74 6.56 -16.58
C ALA A 126 2.77 5.93 -15.18
N GLU A 127 3.78 6.26 -14.37
CA GLU A 127 3.86 5.80 -12.98
C GLU A 127 2.68 6.29 -12.15
N GLN A 128 2.26 7.55 -12.35
CA GLN A 128 1.10 8.13 -11.67
C GLN A 128 -0.17 7.32 -11.98
N LYS A 129 -0.42 7.03 -13.26
CA LYS A 129 -1.58 6.22 -13.69
C LYS A 129 -1.54 4.83 -13.07
N ASP A 130 -0.39 4.17 -13.07
CA ASP A 130 -0.23 2.85 -12.47
C ASP A 130 -0.48 2.85 -10.96
N TRP A 131 0.04 3.87 -10.24
CA TRP A 131 -0.18 4.01 -8.80
C TRP A 131 -1.64 4.28 -8.49
N ILE A 132 -2.29 5.19 -9.22
CA ILE A 132 -3.73 5.45 -9.08
C ILE A 132 -4.53 4.18 -9.33
N ALA A 133 -4.22 3.42 -10.38
CA ALA A 133 -4.89 2.15 -10.68
C ALA A 133 -4.72 1.12 -9.55
N ALA A 134 -3.52 1.01 -8.96
CA ALA A 134 -3.28 0.15 -7.81
C ALA A 134 -4.10 0.58 -6.59
N PHE A 135 -4.16 1.88 -6.27
CA PHE A 135 -4.99 2.40 -5.18
C PHE A 135 -6.47 2.19 -5.43
N GLN A 136 -6.96 2.47 -6.64
CA GLN A 136 -8.37 2.27 -7.01
C GLN A 136 -8.80 0.81 -6.87
N ARG A 137 -7.95 -0.15 -7.29
CA ARG A 137 -8.25 -1.58 -7.12
C ARG A 137 -8.50 -1.96 -5.66
N VAL A 138 -7.76 -1.34 -4.74
CA VAL A 138 -7.87 -1.62 -3.29
C VAL A 138 -9.02 -0.86 -2.65
N ILE A 139 -9.22 0.40 -3.02
CA ILE A 139 -10.29 1.26 -2.49
C ILE A 139 -11.67 0.75 -2.94
N ASN A 140 -11.78 0.25 -4.17
CA ASN A 140 -13.05 -0.27 -4.70
C ASN A 140 -13.38 -1.69 -4.22
N ARG A 141 -12.43 -2.39 -3.57
CA ARG A 141 -12.68 -3.69 -2.97
C ARG A 141 -13.28 -3.48 -1.57
N PRO A 142 -14.41 -4.12 -1.22
CA PRO A 142 -14.91 -4.12 0.16
C PRO A 142 -13.88 -4.63 1.15
N MET A 143 -13.90 -4.11 2.37
CA MET A 143 -13.04 -4.61 3.45
C MET A 143 -13.54 -5.96 3.99
N ARG A 144 -12.61 -6.88 4.22
CA ARG A 144 -12.88 -8.16 4.90
C ARG A 144 -12.91 -7.93 6.42
N PRO A 145 -13.66 -8.73 7.21
CA PRO A 145 -13.72 -8.59 8.67
C PRO A 145 -12.36 -8.47 9.36
N GLN A 146 -11.39 -9.30 8.96
CA GLN A 146 -10.02 -9.28 9.49
C GLN A 146 -9.24 -7.98 9.18
N GLU A 147 -9.60 -7.26 8.11
CA GLU A 147 -8.91 -6.03 7.70
C GLU A 147 -9.31 -4.82 8.56
N TYR A 148 -10.46 -4.88 9.24
CA TYR A 148 -10.89 -3.82 10.16
C TYR A 148 -10.01 -3.72 11.41
N ALA A 149 -9.45 -4.85 11.88
CA ALA A 149 -8.50 -4.85 12.99
C ALA A 149 -7.19 -4.11 12.65
N GLY A 150 -6.81 -4.10 11.36
CA GLY A 150 -5.60 -3.44 10.86
C GLY A 150 -5.67 -1.91 10.80
N LYS A 151 -6.84 -1.29 11.01
CA LYS A 151 -7.01 0.17 11.05
C LYS A 151 -6.39 0.81 12.30
N SER A 152 -6.07 0.01 13.33
CA SER A 152 -5.76 0.48 14.69
C SER A 152 -4.35 1.05 14.90
N GLY A 153 -3.56 1.29 13.84
CA GLY A 153 -2.20 1.81 13.97
C GLY A 153 -1.79 2.72 12.83
N GLY A 154 -1.81 4.04 13.06
CA GLY A 154 -1.31 5.05 12.11
C GLY A 154 -1.62 6.47 12.51
#